data_AF-A0A7S0AU91-F1
#
_entry.id   AF-A0A7S0AU91-F1
#
_cell.length_a   1.000
_cell.length_b   1.000
_cell.length_c   1.000
_cell.angle_alpha   90.00
_cell.angle_beta   90.00
_cell.angle_gamma   90.00
#
_symmetry.space_group_name_H-M   'P 1'
#
loop_
_entity.id
_entity.type
_entity.pdbx_description
1 polymer ?
#
loop_
_entity_poly.entity_id
_entity_poly.type
_entity_poly.pdbx_seq_one_letter_code
_entity_poly.pdbx_strand_id
1 'polypeptide(L)'
;REAVRVNIFDWGRSEFNTLQKHMALSDEEQTDRAQFWGYYKGGIDRLLWESMRAYWHRFGNADGWKEASITIYDFDSMTDHDFIGQVTFPLEEVSERTERLADSRGAQALGCGGKASTVSFSVAYRPLPEGSRLAGVWRVHVAKAANLKACDTLQGRPASDPFAVLEVTSRDGHQRFRQQTSVVINSLNPEWNETLVVPVAASPRRLEAALSEAAAAFGGRAAADICVERVGPLLPPEEASQDEVEPGFRGWRARLDWAASGASTTSGGAVSFGAKVPSPDQQPPG
;
A
#
# COMPACT_ATOMS: atom_id res chain seq x y z
N ARG A 1 14.45 5.17 -20.46
CA ARG A 1 13.62 4.50 -19.44
C ARG A 1 12.56 3.73 -20.20
N GLU A 2 12.72 2.43 -20.36
CA GLU A 2 11.67 1.59 -20.94
C GLU A 2 10.53 1.50 -19.94
N ALA A 3 9.32 1.87 -20.38
CA ALA A 3 8.12 1.73 -19.57
C ALA A 3 7.88 0.25 -19.29
N VAL A 4 7.58 -0.10 -18.03
CA VAL A 4 7.14 -1.45 -17.67
C VAL A 4 5.85 -1.74 -18.46
N ARG A 5 5.90 -2.71 -19.38
CA ARG A 5 4.70 -3.23 -20.04
C ARG A 5 4.02 -4.21 -19.10
N VAL A 6 2.99 -3.75 -18.42
CA VAL A 6 2.06 -4.63 -17.70
C VAL A 6 1.12 -5.22 -18.75
N ASN A 7 1.27 -6.52 -19.02
CA ASN A 7 0.33 -7.24 -19.88
C ASN A 7 -0.82 -7.74 -19.01
N ILE A 8 -1.97 -7.08 -19.10
CA ILE A 8 -3.22 -7.54 -18.46
C ILE A 8 -3.86 -8.53 -19.43
N PHE A 9 -4.01 -9.79 -19.03
CA PHE A 9 -4.68 -10.82 -19.81
C PHE A 9 -6.05 -11.15 -19.22
N ASP A 10 -6.99 -11.43 -20.13
CA ASP A 10 -8.29 -12.06 -19.85
C ASP A 10 -9.29 -11.25 -19.00
N TRP A 11 -9.55 -10.01 -19.40
CA TRP A 11 -10.67 -9.21 -18.86
C TRP A 11 -11.78 -9.13 -19.92
N GLY A 12 -12.65 -10.15 -19.91
CA GLY A 12 -13.89 -10.34 -20.67
C GLY A 12 -14.23 -9.34 -21.77
N ARG A 13 -14.21 -9.80 -23.04
CA ARG A 13 -14.82 -9.14 -24.22
C ARG A 13 -14.49 -7.65 -24.44
N SER A 14 -13.39 -7.16 -23.90
CA SER A 14 -12.89 -5.79 -24.12
C SER A 14 -12.29 -5.64 -25.53
N GLU A 15 -13.13 -5.68 -26.57
CA GLU A 15 -12.72 -5.38 -27.93
C GLU A 15 -12.90 -3.89 -28.24
N PHE A 16 -11.92 -3.30 -28.94
CA PHE A 16 -12.07 -1.97 -29.50
C PHE A 16 -13.24 -1.99 -30.49
N ASN A 17 -14.30 -1.26 -30.14
CA ASN A 17 -15.53 -1.20 -30.92
C ASN A 17 -15.84 0.23 -31.34
N THR A 18 -16.49 0.38 -32.50
CA THR A 18 -16.98 1.69 -32.96
C THR A 18 -18.40 1.92 -32.47
N LEU A 19 -18.83 3.18 -32.31
CA LEU A 19 -20.21 3.50 -31.93
C LEU A 19 -21.24 2.83 -32.85
N GLN A 20 -21.01 2.87 -34.16
CA GLN A 20 -21.90 2.26 -35.15
C GLN A 20 -22.05 0.75 -34.95
N LYS A 21 -20.94 0.03 -34.77
CA LYS A 21 -20.95 -1.41 -34.50
C LYS A 21 -21.59 -1.75 -33.16
N HIS A 22 -21.41 -0.92 -32.13
CA HIS A 22 -22.07 -1.11 -30.83
C HIS A 22 -23.60 -0.96 -30.94
N MET A 23 -24.07 0.07 -31.66
CA MET A 23 -25.49 0.30 -31.90
C MET A 23 -26.15 -0.76 -32.80
N ALA A 24 -25.34 -1.58 -33.49
CA ALA A 24 -25.81 -2.70 -34.30
C ALA A 24 -25.95 -4.02 -33.51
N LEU A 25 -25.52 -4.05 -32.24
CA LEU A 25 -25.68 -5.20 -31.36
C LEU A 25 -27.10 -5.29 -30.79
N SER A 26 -27.51 -6.47 -30.36
CA SER A 26 -28.74 -6.64 -29.58
C SER A 26 -28.67 -5.89 -28.24
N ASP A 27 -29.84 -5.58 -27.66
CA ASP A 27 -29.90 -4.90 -26.36
C ASP A 27 -29.24 -5.72 -25.23
N GLU A 28 -29.32 -7.05 -25.30
CA GLU A 28 -28.67 -7.97 -24.37
C GLU A 28 -27.13 -7.85 -24.48
N GLU A 29 -26.59 -7.86 -25.69
CA GLU A 29 -25.16 -7.69 -25.94
C GLU A 29 -24.66 -6.29 -25.57
N GLN A 30 -25.47 -5.24 -25.80
CA GLN A 30 -25.11 -3.89 -25.37
C GLN A 30 -25.04 -3.80 -23.84
N THR A 31 -25.99 -4.42 -23.14
CA THR A 31 -26.05 -4.45 -21.67
C THR A 31 -24.89 -5.24 -21.08
N ASP A 32 -24.62 -6.44 -21.59
CA ASP A 32 -23.48 -7.29 -21.24
C ASP A 32 -22.17 -6.50 -21.33
N ARG A 33 -21.94 -5.86 -22.47
CA ARG A 33 -20.74 -5.05 -22.71
C ARG A 33 -20.64 -3.86 -21.78
N ALA A 34 -21.73 -3.14 -21.53
CA ALA A 34 -21.74 -1.99 -20.64
C ALA A 34 -21.38 -2.40 -19.20
N GLN A 35 -21.91 -3.54 -18.73
CA GLN A 35 -21.59 -4.11 -17.42
C GLN A 35 -20.11 -4.46 -17.31
N PHE A 36 -19.56 -5.26 -18.23
CA PHE A 36 -18.17 -5.69 -18.18
C PHE A 36 -17.18 -4.54 -18.42
N TRP A 37 -17.53 -3.55 -19.24
CA TRP A 37 -16.76 -2.31 -19.37
C TRP A 37 -16.72 -1.52 -18.06
N GLY A 38 -17.83 -1.52 -17.30
CA GLY A 38 -17.90 -0.95 -15.96
C GLY A 38 -16.91 -1.63 -14.99
N TYR A 39 -16.88 -2.96 -14.98
CA TYR A 39 -15.91 -3.72 -14.18
C TYR A 39 -14.48 -3.46 -14.61
N TYR A 40 -14.21 -3.40 -15.91
CA TYR A 40 -12.90 -3.05 -16.45
C TYR A 40 -12.40 -1.71 -15.93
N LYS A 41 -13.19 -0.64 -16.11
CA LYS A 41 -12.85 0.69 -15.62
C LYS A 41 -12.64 0.69 -14.10
N GLY A 42 -13.55 0.09 -13.34
CA GLY A 42 -13.46 0.03 -11.88
C GLY A 42 -12.19 -0.68 -11.40
N GLY A 43 -11.76 -1.73 -12.09
CA GLY A 43 -10.51 -2.42 -11.83
C GLY A 43 -9.27 -1.58 -12.12
N ILE A 44 -9.23 -0.90 -13.26
CA ILE A 44 -8.14 0.02 -13.61
C ILE A 44 -8.08 1.19 -12.62
N ASP A 45 -9.22 1.78 -12.25
CA ASP A 45 -9.29 2.85 -11.26
C ASP A 45 -8.73 2.39 -9.90
N ARG A 46 -9.10 1.17 -9.46
CA ARG A 46 -8.61 0.61 -8.19
C ARG A 46 -7.11 0.35 -8.26
N LEU A 47 -6.61 -0.26 -9.34
CA LEU A 47 -5.19 -0.51 -9.53
C LEU A 47 -4.37 0.79 -9.49
N LEU A 48 -4.84 1.82 -10.19
CA LEU A 48 -4.21 3.13 -10.18
C LEU A 48 -4.19 3.73 -8.78
N TRP A 49 -5.33 3.70 -8.08
CA TRP A 49 -5.44 4.21 -6.72
C TRP A 49 -4.52 3.47 -5.73
N GLU A 50 -4.47 2.14 -5.77
CA GLU A 50 -3.56 1.34 -4.92
C GLU A 50 -2.08 1.63 -5.24
N SER A 51 -1.76 1.82 -6.52
CA SER A 51 -0.40 2.20 -6.94
C SER A 51 -0.02 3.58 -6.39
N MET A 52 -0.95 4.54 -6.44
CA MET A 52 -0.77 5.86 -5.85
C MET A 52 -0.63 5.79 -4.33
N ARG A 53 -1.47 4.98 -3.66
CA ARG A 53 -1.47 4.76 -2.21
C ARG A 53 -0.13 4.21 -1.74
N ALA A 54 0.34 3.13 -2.36
CA ALA A 54 1.64 2.55 -2.07
C ALA A 54 2.80 3.52 -2.37
N TYR A 55 2.75 4.25 -3.49
CA TYR A 55 3.76 5.24 -3.83
C TYR A 55 3.82 6.39 -2.82
N TRP A 56 2.65 6.93 -2.43
CA TRP A 56 2.53 8.02 -1.47
C TRP A 56 3.14 7.64 -0.13
N HIS A 57 2.77 6.47 0.38
CA HIS A 57 3.28 6.00 1.66
C HIS A 57 4.77 5.67 1.63
N ARG A 58 5.31 5.23 0.50
CA ARG A 58 6.73 4.91 0.37
C ARG A 58 7.62 6.11 0.04
N PHE A 59 7.11 7.10 -0.69
CA PHE A 59 7.91 8.17 -1.31
C PHE A 59 7.33 9.58 -1.12
N GLY A 60 6.29 9.77 -0.31
CA GLY A 60 5.73 11.08 0.06
C GLY A 60 6.49 11.80 1.18
N ASN A 61 7.54 11.18 1.69
CA ASN A 61 8.26 11.49 2.92
C ASN A 61 9.50 12.38 2.72
N ALA A 62 9.41 13.43 1.90
CA ALA A 62 10.58 14.25 1.56
C ALA A 62 11.22 14.96 2.78
N ASP A 63 10.42 15.24 3.82
CA ASP A 63 10.91 15.79 5.10
C ASP A 63 11.57 14.72 5.99
N GLY A 64 11.56 13.46 5.54
CA GLY A 64 12.15 12.31 6.20
C GLY A 64 11.19 11.57 7.14
N TRP A 65 11.73 10.50 7.73
CA TRP A 65 11.07 9.68 8.73
C TRP A 65 11.40 10.18 10.13
N LYS A 66 10.52 9.90 11.10
CA LYS A 66 10.69 10.28 12.51
C LYS A 66 10.96 9.08 13.38
N GLU A 67 10.06 8.12 13.34
CA GLU A 67 10.00 7.01 14.28
C GLU A 67 9.87 5.70 13.50
N ALA A 68 10.47 4.65 14.05
CA ALA A 68 10.42 3.30 13.55
C ALA A 68 10.02 2.35 14.68
N SER A 69 9.35 1.27 14.34
CA SER A 69 9.12 0.14 15.24
C SER A 69 9.51 -1.16 14.57
N ILE A 70 10.07 -2.08 15.37
CA ILE A 70 10.24 -3.48 14.98
C ILE A 70 9.28 -4.29 15.84
N THR A 71 8.29 -4.89 15.19
CA THR A 71 7.33 -5.80 15.81
C THR A 71 7.63 -7.22 15.38
N ILE A 72 7.66 -8.14 16.34
CA ILE A 72 7.84 -9.58 16.08
C ILE A 72 6.48 -10.25 16.23
N TYR A 73 6.13 -11.04 15.23
CA TYR A 73 4.92 -11.84 15.17
C TYR A 73 5.27 -13.32 15.00
N ASP A 74 4.35 -14.18 15.43
CA ASP A 74 4.30 -15.59 15.04
C ASP A 74 3.53 -15.72 13.72
N PHE A 75 4.05 -16.47 12.76
CA PHE A 75 3.37 -16.69 11.50
C PHE A 75 2.32 -17.79 11.64
N ASP A 76 1.09 -17.45 11.28
CA ASP A 76 -0.04 -18.37 11.16
C ASP A 76 -0.57 -18.36 9.72
N SER A 77 -0.84 -19.55 9.19
CA SER A 77 -1.32 -19.69 7.80
C SER A 77 -2.84 -19.57 7.66
N MET A 78 -3.59 -19.87 8.72
CA MET A 78 -5.06 -19.99 8.69
C MET A 78 -5.77 -18.97 9.60
N THR A 79 -5.01 -18.24 10.43
CA THR A 79 -5.49 -17.25 11.39
C THR A 79 -4.60 -16.03 11.35
N ASP A 80 -5.01 -14.97 12.06
CA ASP A 80 -4.16 -13.80 12.26
C ASP A 80 -2.88 -14.19 12.99
N HIS A 81 -1.80 -13.49 12.66
CA HIS A 81 -0.49 -13.68 13.24
C HIS A 81 -0.46 -13.26 14.72
N ASP A 82 0.07 -14.11 15.60
CA ASP A 82 0.17 -13.80 17.02
C ASP A 82 1.24 -12.74 17.31
N PHE A 83 0.84 -11.64 17.93
CA PHE A 83 1.78 -10.62 18.41
C PHE A 83 2.67 -11.17 19.53
N ILE A 84 3.99 -11.08 19.36
CA ILE A 84 4.98 -11.50 20.37
C ILE A 84 5.49 -10.29 21.15
N GLY A 85 5.94 -9.24 20.44
CA GLY A 85 6.44 -8.05 21.09
C GLY A 85 6.98 -6.99 20.12
N GLN A 86 7.12 -5.76 20.61
CA GLN A 86 7.53 -4.61 19.81
C GLN A 86 8.62 -3.79 20.50
N VAL A 87 9.51 -3.19 19.72
CA VAL A 87 10.35 -2.07 20.15
C VAL A 87 10.13 -0.88 19.23
N THR A 88 10.10 0.33 19.81
CA THR A 88 9.97 1.60 19.08
C THR A 88 11.20 2.45 19.33
N PHE A 89 11.72 3.11 18.30
CA PHE A 89 12.93 3.91 18.35
C PHE A 89 12.91 5.05 17.32
N PRO A 90 13.63 6.16 17.57
CA PRO A 90 13.82 7.19 16.55
C PRO A 90 14.65 6.63 15.39
N LEU A 91 14.29 6.99 14.15
CA LEU A 91 15.03 6.53 12.97
C LEU A 91 16.31 7.36 12.79
N GLU A 92 17.34 6.99 13.54
CA GLU A 92 18.68 7.60 13.58
C GLU A 92 19.76 6.52 13.43
N GLU A 93 21.00 6.91 13.12
CA GLU A 93 22.09 5.94 12.99
C GLU A 93 22.44 5.31 14.33
N VAL A 94 22.43 3.98 14.39
CA VAL A 94 22.63 3.20 15.60
C VAL A 94 23.49 1.99 15.26
N SER A 95 24.61 1.84 15.96
CA SER A 95 25.40 0.61 15.93
C SER A 95 24.57 -0.57 16.45
N GLU A 96 24.95 -1.80 16.11
CA GLU A 96 24.22 -2.96 16.58
C GLU A 96 24.00 -2.95 18.09
N ARG A 97 22.74 -3.06 18.49
CA ARG A 97 22.30 -3.11 19.89
C ARG A 97 21.19 -4.14 20.06
N THR A 98 21.04 -4.59 21.28
CA THR A 98 19.95 -5.50 21.68
C THR A 98 18.99 -4.75 22.59
N GLU A 99 17.72 -4.70 22.20
CA GLU A 99 16.65 -4.06 22.95
C GLU A 99 15.63 -5.09 23.44
N ARG A 100 14.96 -4.78 24.56
CA ARG A 100 13.86 -5.60 25.08
C ARG A 100 12.57 -5.26 24.35
N LEU A 101 11.79 -6.30 24.06
CA LEU A 101 10.47 -6.15 23.45
C LEU A 101 9.44 -5.81 24.53
N ALA A 102 8.46 -4.99 24.17
CA ALA A 102 7.27 -4.72 24.93
C ALA A 102 6.10 -5.58 24.44
N ASP A 103 5.26 -6.06 25.37
CA ASP A 103 4.01 -6.75 25.07
C ASP A 103 2.92 -5.75 24.61
N SER A 104 1.72 -6.26 24.29
CA SER A 104 0.60 -5.43 23.83
C SER A 104 0.10 -4.40 24.85
N ARG A 105 0.51 -4.50 26.12
CA ARG A 105 0.20 -3.55 27.20
C ARG A 105 1.36 -2.60 27.49
N GLY A 106 2.45 -2.68 26.72
CA GLY A 106 3.67 -1.90 26.96
C GLY A 106 4.53 -2.43 28.11
N ALA A 107 4.19 -3.58 28.71
CA ALA A 107 5.03 -4.23 29.71
C ALA A 107 6.15 -5.03 29.03
N GLN A 108 7.17 -5.46 29.78
CA GLN A 108 8.24 -6.28 29.20
C GLN A 108 7.68 -7.61 28.68
N ALA A 109 7.89 -7.91 27.41
CA ALA A 109 7.54 -9.20 26.82
C ALA A 109 8.42 -10.30 27.42
N LEU A 110 7.78 -11.37 27.91
CA LEU A 110 8.45 -12.52 28.51
C LEU A 110 8.24 -13.73 27.60
N GLY A 111 9.33 -14.42 27.28
CA GLY A 111 9.31 -15.67 26.54
C GLY A 111 9.66 -16.88 27.40
N CYS A 112 10.30 -17.87 26.78
CA CYS A 112 10.59 -19.14 27.43
C CYS A 112 11.39 -18.97 28.75
N GLY A 113 10.95 -19.66 29.80
CA GLY A 113 11.59 -19.64 31.12
C GLY A 113 11.49 -18.29 31.85
N GLY A 114 10.54 -17.42 31.49
CA GLY A 114 10.33 -16.11 32.13
C GLY A 114 11.40 -15.07 31.79
N LYS A 115 12.24 -15.34 30.78
CA LYS A 115 13.27 -14.40 30.31
C LYS A 115 12.65 -13.32 29.42
N ALA A 116 13.26 -12.13 29.43
CA ALA A 116 12.87 -11.04 28.55
C ALA A 116 13.10 -11.44 27.08
N SER A 117 12.08 -11.25 26.25
CA SER A 117 12.23 -11.34 24.80
C SER A 117 12.97 -10.11 24.29
N THR A 118 13.92 -10.31 23.38
CA THR A 118 14.81 -9.26 22.88
C THR A 118 14.97 -9.33 21.38
N VAL A 119 15.30 -8.18 20.76
CA VAL A 119 15.65 -8.07 19.35
C VAL A 119 16.97 -7.31 19.20
N SER A 120 17.83 -7.79 18.30
CA SER A 120 19.10 -7.15 17.97
C SER A 120 19.03 -6.55 16.57
N PHE A 121 19.37 -5.27 16.45
CA PHE A 121 19.29 -4.54 15.20
C PHE A 121 20.31 -3.40 15.13
N SER A 122 20.58 -2.92 13.91
CA SER A 122 21.35 -1.70 13.65
C SER A 122 20.65 -0.85 12.60
N VAL A 123 20.98 0.44 12.58
CA VAL A 123 20.40 1.41 11.65
C VAL A 123 21.52 2.25 11.04
N ALA A 124 21.56 2.35 9.72
CA ALA A 124 22.54 3.16 9.02
C ALA A 124 21.88 3.97 7.90
N TYR A 125 22.28 5.22 7.72
CA TYR A 125 21.84 6.02 6.60
C TYR A 125 22.83 5.92 5.44
N ARG A 126 22.33 5.78 4.21
CA ARG A 126 23.13 5.79 3.00
C ARG A 126 22.64 6.88 2.07
N PRO A 127 23.35 8.01 1.95
CA PRO A 127 23.00 9.03 0.98
C PRO A 127 23.18 8.47 -0.44
N LEU A 128 22.35 8.95 -1.36
CA LEU A 128 22.45 8.63 -2.79
C LEU A 128 23.00 9.84 -3.56
N PRO A 129 23.58 9.63 -4.76
CA PRO A 129 24.13 10.71 -5.56
C PRO A 129 23.12 11.83 -5.84
N GLU A 130 23.63 13.05 -5.96
CA GLU A 130 22.84 14.22 -6.34
C GLU A 130 22.10 13.98 -7.68
N GLY A 131 20.88 14.49 -7.80
CA GLY A 131 20.01 14.26 -8.96
C GLY A 131 19.23 12.94 -8.94
N SER A 132 19.49 12.05 -7.98
CA SER A 132 18.65 10.88 -7.72
C SER A 132 17.21 11.27 -7.36
N ARG A 133 16.24 10.37 -7.62
CA ARG A 133 14.85 10.52 -7.13
C ARG A 133 14.75 10.41 -5.60
N LEU A 134 15.74 9.78 -4.98
CA LEU A 134 15.83 9.56 -3.55
C LEU A 134 17.07 10.28 -3.02
N ALA A 135 16.93 10.98 -1.88
CA ALA A 135 18.06 11.61 -1.19
C ALA A 135 18.99 10.56 -0.55
N GLY A 136 18.41 9.43 -0.15
CA GLY A 136 19.12 8.33 0.47
C GLY A 136 18.17 7.22 0.88
N VAL A 137 18.73 6.24 1.58
CA VAL A 137 17.99 5.13 2.18
C VAL A 137 18.47 4.88 3.60
N TRP A 138 17.54 4.64 4.50
CA TRP A 138 17.82 4.02 5.79
C TRP A 138 17.90 2.50 5.61
N ARG A 139 18.92 1.90 6.18
CA ARG A 139 19.13 0.45 6.22
C ARG A 139 18.94 0.01 7.66
N VAL A 140 17.81 -0.64 7.94
CA VAL A 140 17.54 -1.24 9.24
C VAL A 140 17.90 -2.73 9.13
N HIS A 141 19.02 -3.10 9.73
CA HIS A 141 19.45 -4.49 9.76
C HIS A 141 18.87 -5.17 10.99
N VAL A 142 17.97 -6.13 10.78
CA VAL A 142 17.39 -6.95 11.84
C VAL A 142 18.20 -8.24 11.90
N ALA A 143 19.07 -8.36 12.90
CA ALA A 143 20.00 -9.46 13.01
C ALA A 143 19.27 -10.72 13.54
N LYS A 144 18.70 -10.62 14.73
CA LYS A 144 18.10 -11.77 15.44
C LYS A 144 17.16 -11.35 16.56
N ALA A 145 16.37 -12.29 17.04
CA ALA A 145 15.66 -12.18 18.31
C ALA A 145 16.03 -13.33 19.25
N ALA A 146 15.77 -13.16 20.55
CA ALA A 146 16.07 -14.18 21.54
C ALA A 146 15.01 -14.24 22.64
N ASN A 147 14.83 -15.44 23.18
CA ASN A 147 13.85 -15.78 24.21
C ASN A 147 12.43 -15.34 23.84
N LEU A 148 11.96 -15.65 22.64
CA LEU A 148 10.57 -15.38 22.25
C LEU A 148 9.59 -16.28 23.04
N LYS A 149 8.32 -15.85 23.07
CA LYS A 149 7.21 -16.66 23.57
C LYS A 149 6.87 -17.72 22.53
N ALA A 150 6.53 -18.93 22.97
CA ALA A 150 5.95 -19.96 22.10
C ALA A 150 4.44 -19.72 21.99
N CYS A 151 3.94 -19.44 20.79
CA CYS A 151 2.52 -19.22 20.57
C CYS A 151 1.81 -20.47 20.00
N ASP A 152 2.51 -21.35 19.27
CA ASP A 152 1.97 -22.61 18.72
C ASP A 152 1.75 -23.74 19.75
N THR A 153 1.75 -23.43 21.05
CA THR A 153 1.64 -24.46 22.10
C THR A 153 0.31 -25.22 22.00
N LEU A 154 -0.77 -24.56 21.57
CA LEU A 154 -2.07 -25.19 21.33
C LEU A 154 -2.07 -26.15 20.14
N GLN A 155 -1.17 -25.94 19.17
CA GLN A 155 -0.95 -26.83 18.02
C GLN A 155 0.04 -27.96 18.35
N GLY A 156 0.46 -28.08 19.62
CA GLY A 156 1.39 -29.10 20.10
C GLY A 156 2.87 -28.82 19.81
N ARG A 157 3.21 -27.60 19.39
CA ARG A 157 4.60 -27.20 19.11
C ARG A 157 5.12 -26.26 20.21
N PRO A 158 6.26 -26.56 20.86
CA PRO A 158 6.82 -25.70 21.90
C PRO A 158 7.67 -24.55 21.32
N ALA A 159 7.28 -23.99 20.18
CA ALA A 159 8.00 -22.94 19.48
C ALA A 159 7.04 -21.96 18.79
N SER A 160 7.60 -21.11 17.95
CA SER A 160 6.91 -20.18 17.05
C SER A 160 7.63 -20.18 15.70
N ASP A 161 6.97 -19.68 14.68
CA ASP A 161 7.46 -19.38 13.33
C ASP A 161 7.66 -17.86 13.17
N PRO A 162 8.63 -17.22 13.87
CA PRO A 162 8.70 -15.77 13.95
C PRO A 162 9.17 -15.06 12.68
N PHE A 163 8.60 -13.87 12.46
CA PHE A 163 9.10 -12.87 11.52
C PHE A 163 9.05 -11.47 12.15
N ALA A 164 9.90 -10.57 11.67
CA ALA A 164 9.97 -9.19 12.13
C ALA A 164 9.37 -8.24 11.09
N VAL A 165 8.58 -7.30 11.57
CA VAL A 165 7.92 -6.23 10.80
C VAL A 165 8.54 -4.91 11.21
N LEU A 166 9.11 -4.19 10.24
CA LEU A 166 9.52 -2.80 10.39
C LEU A 166 8.40 -1.89 9.90
N GLU A 167 7.91 -1.03 10.77
CA GLU A 167 7.03 0.09 10.39
C GLU A 167 7.74 1.42 10.67
N VAL A 168 7.60 2.38 9.76
CA VAL A 168 8.15 3.73 9.91
C VAL A 168 7.08 4.79 9.66
N THR A 169 7.11 5.88 10.43
CA THR A 169 6.19 7.01 10.30
C THR A 169 6.93 8.31 9.97
N SER A 170 6.41 9.07 9.01
CA SER A 170 7.00 10.33 8.54
C SER A 170 6.96 11.41 9.62
N ARG A 171 7.78 12.46 9.47
CA ARG A 171 7.82 13.58 10.44
C ARG A 171 6.49 14.33 10.57
N ASP A 172 5.75 14.44 9.48
CA ASP A 172 4.41 15.05 9.45
C ASP A 172 3.29 14.08 9.88
N GLY A 173 3.62 12.79 10.10
CA GLY A 173 2.68 11.76 10.50
C GLY A 173 1.74 11.26 9.39
N HIS A 174 1.91 11.74 8.15
CA HIS A 174 1.00 11.44 7.04
C HIS A 174 1.37 10.19 6.24
N GLN A 175 2.64 9.76 6.26
CA GLN A 175 3.07 8.53 5.60
C GLN A 175 3.49 7.49 6.63
N ARG A 176 3.06 6.25 6.38
CA ARG A 176 3.51 5.05 7.08
C ARG A 176 3.99 4.04 6.06
N PHE A 177 5.16 3.45 6.26
CA PHE A 177 5.72 2.46 5.36
C PHE A 177 6.15 1.22 6.14
N ARG A 178 5.81 0.04 5.62
CA ARG A 178 6.04 -1.24 6.26
C ARG A 178 6.88 -2.16 5.37
N GLN A 179 7.76 -2.94 6.00
CA GLN A 179 8.46 -4.09 5.40
C GLN A 179 8.58 -5.20 6.43
N GLN A 180 8.84 -6.42 5.98
CA GLN A 180 9.00 -7.56 6.87
C GLN A 180 10.15 -8.46 6.43
N THR A 181 10.69 -9.22 7.38
CA THR A 181 11.69 -10.27 7.13
C THR A 181 11.02 -11.55 6.62
N SER A 182 11.85 -12.54 6.28
CA SER A 182 11.40 -13.92 6.14
C SER A 182 10.92 -14.51 7.48
N VAL A 183 10.14 -15.59 7.36
CA VAL A 183 9.68 -16.40 8.49
C VAL A 183 10.75 -17.44 8.82
N VAL A 184 11.15 -17.52 10.09
CA VAL A 184 12.05 -18.58 10.58
C VAL A 184 11.20 -19.62 11.30
N ILE A 185 11.14 -20.84 10.76
CA ILE A 185 10.25 -21.89 11.28
C ILE A 185 10.79 -22.47 12.59
N ASN A 186 9.89 -22.69 13.56
CA ASN A 186 10.07 -23.45 14.79
C ASN A 186 11.27 -22.98 15.62
N SER A 187 11.35 -21.67 15.86
CA SER A 187 12.43 -21.04 16.60
C SER A 187 11.95 -19.98 17.59
N LEU A 188 12.47 -20.03 18.82
CA LEU A 188 12.33 -18.96 19.81
C LEU A 188 13.55 -18.02 19.84
N ASN A 189 14.54 -18.28 19.00
CA ASN A 189 15.76 -17.49 18.85
C ASN A 189 16.10 -17.34 17.36
N PRO A 190 15.23 -16.72 16.56
CA PRO A 190 15.44 -16.62 15.12
C PRO A 190 16.62 -15.71 14.78
N GLU A 191 17.36 -16.07 13.73
CA GLU A 191 18.37 -15.22 13.10
C GLU A 191 17.91 -14.93 11.68
N TRP A 192 17.61 -13.67 11.38
CA TRP A 192 17.21 -13.23 10.04
C TRP A 192 18.41 -12.71 9.26
N ASN A 193 19.24 -11.88 9.90
CA ASN A 193 20.33 -11.16 9.25
C ASN A 193 19.88 -10.42 7.97
N GLU A 194 18.66 -9.85 8.01
CA GLU A 194 18.05 -9.17 6.87
C GLU A 194 18.21 -7.65 6.99
N THR A 195 18.31 -6.96 5.86
CA THR A 195 18.32 -5.49 5.82
C THR A 195 17.04 -4.99 5.16
N LEU A 196 16.19 -4.33 5.93
CA LEU A 196 14.98 -3.68 5.46
C LEU A 196 15.32 -2.24 5.05
N VAL A 197 14.97 -1.86 3.81
CA VAL A 197 15.43 -0.60 3.19
C VAL A 197 14.32 0.42 3.15
N VAL A 198 14.47 1.51 3.89
CA VAL A 198 13.48 2.57 4.02
C VAL A 198 13.93 3.80 3.21
N PRO A 199 13.26 4.12 2.08
CA PRO A 199 13.69 5.18 1.19
C PRO A 199 13.38 6.58 1.73
N VAL A 200 14.20 7.56 1.37
CA VAL A 200 13.93 8.99 1.63
C VAL A 200 13.81 9.72 0.29
N ALA A 201 12.63 10.26 0.01
CA ALA A 201 12.38 10.98 -1.23
C ALA A 201 13.24 12.24 -1.32
N ALA A 202 13.81 12.51 -2.51
CA ALA A 202 14.65 13.70 -2.70
C ALA A 202 13.84 15.01 -2.80
N SER A 203 12.57 14.91 -3.16
CA SER A 203 11.72 16.08 -3.36
C SER A 203 10.27 15.75 -3.03
N PRO A 204 9.52 16.69 -2.43
CA PRO A 204 8.11 16.49 -2.13
C PRO A 204 7.29 16.48 -3.42
N ARG A 205 6.03 16.03 -3.31
CA ARG A 205 4.98 16.18 -4.34
C ARG A 205 5.28 15.58 -5.72
N ARG A 206 6.15 14.57 -5.80
CA ARG A 206 6.44 13.87 -7.07
C ARG A 206 5.23 13.11 -7.60
N LEU A 207 4.36 12.60 -6.72
CA LEU A 207 3.15 11.90 -7.12
C LEU A 207 2.20 12.86 -7.84
N GLU A 208 1.91 14.00 -7.23
CA GLU A 208 1.05 15.04 -7.80
C GLU A 208 1.64 15.59 -9.11
N ALA A 209 2.95 15.79 -9.17
CA ALA A 209 3.61 16.21 -10.41
C ALA A 209 3.42 15.17 -11.55
N ALA A 210 3.60 13.88 -11.26
CA ALA A 210 3.40 12.82 -12.24
C ALA A 210 1.93 12.70 -12.69
N LEU A 211 0.98 12.86 -11.77
CA LEU A 211 -0.44 12.88 -12.09
C LEU A 211 -0.81 14.08 -12.96
N SER A 212 -0.29 15.26 -12.65
CA SER A 212 -0.52 16.47 -13.43
C SER A 212 0.04 16.33 -14.86
N GLU A 213 1.25 15.79 -15.00
CA GLU A 213 1.88 15.51 -16.29
C GLU A 213 1.08 14.50 -17.12
N ALA A 214 0.65 13.38 -16.50
CA ALA A 214 -0.18 12.39 -17.17
C ALA A 214 -1.54 12.98 -17.59
N ALA A 215 -2.15 13.79 -16.74
CA ALA A 215 -3.43 14.42 -17.00
C ALA A 215 -3.38 15.49 -18.11
N ALA A 216 -2.22 16.15 -18.29
CA ALA A 216 -2.05 17.15 -19.34
C ALA A 216 -2.24 16.59 -20.76
N ALA A 217 -1.99 15.29 -20.96
CA ALA A 217 -2.21 14.60 -22.23
C ALA A 217 -3.69 14.56 -22.67
N PHE A 218 -4.62 14.73 -21.73
CA PHE A 218 -6.07 14.68 -22.00
C PHE A 218 -6.69 16.05 -22.30
N GLY A 219 -5.89 17.13 -22.28
CA GLY A 219 -6.35 18.50 -22.54
C GLY A 219 -7.33 19.05 -21.48
N GLY A 220 -7.72 20.31 -21.63
CA GLY A 220 -8.73 20.96 -20.77
C GLY A 220 -8.27 21.22 -19.33
N ARG A 221 -9.23 21.25 -18.39
CA ARG A 221 -9.01 21.41 -16.94
C ARG A 221 -8.67 20.09 -16.23
N ALA A 222 -8.56 18.96 -16.93
CA ALA A 222 -8.39 17.64 -16.32
C ALA A 222 -7.20 17.55 -15.35
N ALA A 223 -6.05 18.15 -15.69
CA ALA A 223 -4.88 18.20 -14.79
C ALA A 223 -5.15 19.04 -13.53
N ALA A 224 -5.88 20.15 -13.67
CA ALA A 224 -6.31 20.93 -12.54
C ALA A 224 -7.32 20.13 -11.70
N ASP A 225 -8.28 19.45 -12.32
CA ASP A 225 -9.38 18.70 -11.71
C ASP A 225 -8.92 17.44 -10.93
N ILE A 226 -7.94 16.72 -11.46
CA ILE A 226 -7.35 15.55 -10.78
C ILE A 226 -6.49 15.97 -9.59
N CYS A 227 -5.81 17.11 -9.71
CA CYS A 227 -4.86 17.62 -8.72
C CYS A 227 -5.35 18.88 -7.96
N VAL A 228 -6.66 19.19 -7.97
CA VAL A 228 -7.22 20.42 -7.33
C VAL A 228 -6.77 20.52 -5.87
N GLU A 229 -6.82 19.37 -5.20
CA GLU A 229 -6.41 19.19 -3.83
C GLU A 229 -5.33 18.10 -3.75
N ARG A 230 -4.54 18.14 -2.67
CA ARG A 230 -3.56 17.08 -2.38
C ARG A 230 -4.24 15.71 -2.44
N VAL A 231 -3.54 14.73 -2.99
CA VAL A 231 -4.06 13.36 -3.09
C VAL A 231 -3.88 12.59 -1.78
N GLY A 232 -2.91 12.97 -0.95
CA GLY A 232 -2.62 12.31 0.34
C GLY A 232 -3.83 11.98 1.22
N PRO A 233 -4.80 12.90 1.44
CA PRO A 233 -6.01 12.60 2.22
C PRO A 233 -6.90 11.48 1.66
N LEU A 234 -6.77 11.14 0.38
CA LEU A 234 -7.48 10.04 -0.26
C LEU A 234 -6.72 8.71 -0.19
N LEU A 235 -5.52 8.71 0.40
CA LEU A 235 -4.58 7.59 0.40
C LEU A 235 -4.31 7.20 1.86
N PRO A 236 -5.20 6.40 2.47
CA PRO A 236 -4.98 5.88 3.82
C PRO A 236 -3.86 4.83 3.82
N PRO A 237 -3.18 4.61 4.97
CA PRO A 237 -2.08 3.65 5.07
C PRO A 237 -2.51 2.23 4.70
N GLU A 238 -1.53 1.37 4.43
CA GLU A 238 -1.75 -0.02 4.02
C GLU A 238 -2.60 -0.80 5.04
N GLU A 239 -2.34 -0.57 6.33
CA GLU A 239 -3.03 -1.20 7.48
C GLU A 239 -4.40 -0.59 7.80
N ALA A 240 -4.86 0.39 7.02
CA ALA A 240 -6.15 1.01 7.26
C ALA A 240 -7.31 0.02 7.05
N SER A 241 -8.35 0.17 7.87
CA SER A 241 -9.55 -0.65 7.76
C SER A 241 -10.28 -0.43 6.42
N GLN A 242 -11.12 -1.38 6.01
CA GLN A 242 -11.94 -1.20 4.81
C GLN A 242 -12.82 0.07 4.87
N ASP A 243 -13.30 0.42 6.07
CA ASP A 243 -14.11 1.62 6.30
C ASP A 243 -13.33 2.92 6.07
N GLU A 244 -12.00 2.90 6.16
CA GLU A 244 -11.12 4.03 5.83
C GLU A 244 -10.68 4.01 4.36
N VAL A 245 -10.45 2.82 3.81
CA VAL A 245 -10.00 2.58 2.43
C VAL A 245 -11.07 2.96 1.41
N GLU A 246 -12.31 2.54 1.61
CA GLU A 246 -13.38 2.72 0.62
C GLU A 246 -13.77 4.19 0.40
N PRO A 247 -13.87 5.06 1.42
CA PRO A 247 -14.04 6.49 1.21
C PRO A 247 -12.92 7.12 0.37
N GLY A 248 -11.67 6.75 0.61
CA GLY A 248 -10.52 7.26 -0.16
C GLY A 248 -10.61 6.89 -1.64
N PHE A 249 -10.95 5.62 -1.92
CA PHE A 249 -11.14 5.14 -3.29
C PHE A 249 -12.35 5.80 -3.98
N ARG A 250 -13.48 5.94 -3.29
CA ARG A 250 -14.66 6.64 -3.83
C ARG A 250 -14.35 8.11 -4.15
N GLY A 251 -13.62 8.80 -3.26
CA GLY A 251 -13.19 10.18 -3.49
C GLY A 251 -12.29 10.31 -4.72
N TRP A 252 -11.37 9.37 -4.92
CA TRP A 252 -10.54 9.32 -6.12
C TRP A 252 -11.36 9.12 -7.40
N ARG A 253 -12.28 8.15 -7.41
CA ARG A 253 -13.17 7.92 -8.56
C ARG A 253 -13.99 9.14 -8.92
N ALA A 254 -14.53 9.86 -7.92
CA ALA A 254 -15.28 11.09 -8.15
C ALA A 254 -14.42 12.17 -8.85
N ARG A 255 -13.12 12.27 -8.53
CA ARG A 255 -12.19 13.19 -9.23
C ARG A 255 -11.97 12.79 -10.68
N LEU A 256 -11.82 11.49 -10.96
CA LEU A 256 -11.69 10.98 -12.33
C LEU A 256 -12.94 11.27 -13.16
N ASP A 257 -14.13 10.98 -12.61
CA ASP A 257 -15.41 11.23 -13.28
C ASP A 257 -15.62 12.74 -13.56
N TRP A 258 -15.25 13.60 -12.60
CA TRP A 258 -15.30 15.05 -12.79
C TRP A 258 -14.35 15.53 -13.89
N ALA A 259 -13.08 15.07 -13.87
CA ALA A 259 -12.10 15.44 -14.89
C ALA A 259 -12.51 14.98 -16.30
N ALA A 260 -13.09 13.77 -16.42
CA ALA A 260 -13.63 13.26 -17.68
C ALA A 260 -14.83 14.09 -18.18
N SER A 261 -15.69 14.55 -17.27
CA SER A 261 -16.84 15.40 -17.58
C SER A 261 -16.43 16.82 -18.01
N GLY A 262 -15.36 17.37 -17.41
CA GLY A 262 -14.78 18.66 -17.78
C GLY A 262 -14.06 18.63 -19.14
N ALA A 263 -13.43 17.51 -19.50
CA ALA A 263 -12.78 17.33 -20.80
C ALA A 263 -13.78 17.20 -21.97
N SER A 264 -14.96 16.62 -21.72
CA SER A 264 -16.00 16.44 -22.74
C SER A 264 -16.76 17.72 -23.11
N THR A 265 -16.74 18.76 -22.27
CA THR A 265 -17.36 20.07 -22.59
C THR A 265 -16.51 20.94 -23.52
N THR A 266 -15.22 20.62 -23.70
CA THR A 266 -14.31 21.35 -24.61
C THR A 266 -14.15 20.68 -25.97
N SER A 267 -14.60 19.43 -26.14
CA SER A 267 -14.66 18.72 -27.41
C SER A 267 -16.14 18.49 -27.78
N GLY A 268 -16.65 19.24 -28.74
CA GLY A 268 -18.07 19.28 -29.08
C GLY A 268 -18.70 17.91 -29.33
N GLY A 269 -19.86 17.66 -28.68
CA GLY A 269 -20.74 16.53 -28.92
C GLY A 269 -21.11 15.75 -27.65
N ALA A 270 -21.93 16.34 -26.77
CA ALA A 270 -22.46 15.65 -25.60
C ALA A 270 -23.51 14.59 -25.99
N VAL A 271 -23.33 13.34 -25.55
CA VAL A 271 -24.41 12.39 -25.33
C VAL A 271 -24.26 11.85 -23.92
N SER A 272 -25.26 12.14 -23.06
CA SER A 272 -25.29 11.62 -21.69
C SER A 272 -25.72 10.15 -21.71
N PHE A 273 -24.95 9.27 -21.06
CA PHE A 273 -25.41 7.93 -20.73
C PHE A 273 -25.85 7.93 -19.28
N GLY A 274 -27.16 8.05 -19.06
CA GLY A 274 -27.78 7.80 -17.77
C GLY A 274 -27.89 6.29 -17.53
N ALA A 275 -26.87 5.69 -16.92
CA ALA A 275 -26.99 4.34 -16.36
C ALA A 275 -27.00 4.45 -14.83
N LYS A 276 -28.16 4.23 -14.21
CA LYS A 276 -28.26 3.95 -12.77
C LYS A 276 -27.47 2.67 -12.50
N VAL A 277 -26.41 2.77 -11.69
CA VAL A 277 -25.70 1.62 -11.14
C VAL A 277 -26.66 0.90 -10.17
N PRO A 278 -26.99 -0.38 -10.35
CA PRO A 278 -27.76 -1.12 -9.36
C PRO A 278 -26.91 -1.39 -8.11
N SER A 279 -27.55 -1.33 -6.94
CA SER A 279 -26.94 -1.65 -5.65
C SER A 279 -26.51 -3.14 -5.60
N PRO A 280 -25.43 -3.51 -4.87
CA PRO A 280 -24.90 -4.88 -4.87
C PRO A 280 -25.79 -5.96 -4.22
N ASP A 281 -26.93 -5.60 -3.62
CA ASP A 281 -27.76 -6.52 -2.80
C ASP A 281 -28.86 -7.28 -3.55
N GLN A 282 -28.70 -7.56 -4.86
CA GLN A 282 -29.64 -8.43 -5.56
C GLN A 282 -29.01 -9.78 -5.91
N GLN A 283 -29.30 -10.76 -5.05
CA GLN A 283 -29.09 -12.19 -5.32
C GLN A 283 -29.93 -12.61 -6.55
N PRO A 284 -29.40 -13.47 -7.44
CA PRO A 284 -30.16 -13.95 -8.59
C PRO A 284 -31.29 -14.91 -8.14
N PRO A 285 -32.45 -14.92 -8.81
CA PRO A 285 -33.45 -15.97 -8.60
C PRO A 285 -32.90 -17.30 -9.13
N GLY A 286 -33.24 -18.38 -8.42
CA GLY A 286 -32.78 -19.74 -8.71
C GLY A 286 -33.31 -20.36 -9.99
#